data_AF-A0A844HZB1-F1
#
_entry.id   AF-A0A844HZB1-F1
#
_cell.length_a   1.000
_cell.length_b   1.000
_cell.length_c   1.000
_cell.angle_alpha   90.00
_cell.angle_beta   90.00
_cell.angle_gamma   90.00
#
_symmetry.space_group_name_H-M   'P 1'
#
loop_
_entity.id
_entity.type
_entity.pdbx_description
1 polymer ?
#
loop_
_entity_poly.entity_id
_entity_poly.type
_entity_poly.pdbx_seq_one_letter_code
_entity_poly.pdbx_strand_id
1 'polypeptide(L)'
;MLLRLCVFTLMIIGAACSVQSQPVNAQESEGLTVNLTSEAIEAAVISEGAIWLKLTPSGSSQLAATAKDNLGSQVMIHVLGHAALSMMVVQDMASERLVIRNPSPELKAVLTSFIRHSRTTVLHPW
;
A
#
# COMPACT_ATOMS: atom_id res chain seq x y z
N MET A 1 -71.24 19.77 28.01
CA MET A 1 -70.33 18.70 28.50
C MET A 1 -69.92 17.86 27.30
N LEU A 2 -68.60 17.66 27.12
CA LEU A 2 -67.90 16.64 26.30
C LEU A 2 -68.25 16.54 24.80
N LEU A 3 -67.35 16.27 23.86
CA LEU A 3 -65.89 16.22 23.76
C LEU A 3 -65.61 16.00 22.25
N ARG A 4 -64.76 16.87 21.68
CA ARG A 4 -63.79 16.65 20.57
C ARG A 4 -64.17 15.78 19.37
N LEU A 5 -63.94 16.31 18.17
CA LEU A 5 -62.69 16.00 17.44
C LEU A 5 -62.46 17.03 16.32
N CYS A 6 -61.37 17.79 16.42
CA CYS A 6 -60.87 18.62 15.33
C CYS A 6 -60.21 17.72 14.29
N VAL A 7 -60.58 17.88 13.01
CA VAL A 7 -59.78 17.36 11.88
C VAL A 7 -59.28 18.57 11.11
N PHE A 8 -58.06 18.98 11.41
CA PHE A 8 -57.31 19.98 10.68
C PHE A 8 -56.39 19.27 9.68
N THR A 9 -56.52 19.66 8.41
CA THR A 9 -55.46 19.85 7.39
C THR A 9 -54.51 18.68 7.07
N LEU A 10 -54.22 18.45 5.78
CA LEU A 10 -53.10 19.15 5.10
C LEU A 10 -53.00 18.67 3.64
N MET A 11 -52.94 19.62 2.71
CA MET A 11 -52.70 19.42 1.29
C MET A 11 -51.31 18.78 1.06
N ILE A 12 -51.27 17.73 0.25
CA ILE A 12 -50.03 17.14 -0.27
C ILE A 12 -49.56 18.03 -1.43
N ILE A 13 -48.51 18.82 -1.20
CA ILE A 13 -47.66 19.35 -2.27
C ILE A 13 -46.25 18.88 -1.94
N GLY A 14 -45.90 17.70 -2.47
CA GLY A 14 -44.54 17.17 -2.39
C GLY A 14 -43.60 18.08 -3.16
N ALA A 15 -42.81 18.86 -2.44
CA ALA A 15 -41.66 19.55 -3.01
C ALA A 15 -40.66 18.49 -3.49
N ALA A 16 -40.32 18.53 -4.78
CA ALA A 16 -39.25 17.74 -5.36
C ALA A 16 -37.92 18.19 -4.75
N CYS A 17 -37.44 17.46 -3.74
CA CYS A 17 -36.04 17.52 -3.36
C CYS A 17 -35.24 16.73 -4.41
N SER A 18 -34.75 17.42 -5.43
CA SER A 18 -33.67 16.95 -6.28
C SER A 18 -32.44 16.76 -5.40
N VAL A 19 -32.33 15.60 -4.75
CA VAL A 19 -31.06 15.15 -4.18
C VAL A 19 -30.21 14.75 -5.37
N GLN A 20 -29.55 15.75 -5.95
CA GLN A 20 -28.46 15.53 -6.88
C GLN A 20 -27.37 14.85 -6.06
N SER A 21 -27.39 13.52 -6.05
CA SER A 21 -26.32 12.71 -5.47
C SER A 21 -25.06 13.11 -6.19
N GLN A 22 -24.28 14.02 -5.58
CA GLN A 22 -22.90 14.21 -5.98
C GLN A 22 -22.29 12.81 -5.97
N PRO A 23 -21.64 12.36 -7.05
CA PRO A 23 -20.75 11.23 -6.90
C PRO A 23 -19.77 11.67 -5.83
N VAL A 24 -19.84 11.04 -4.66
CA VAL A 24 -18.71 10.99 -3.75
C VAL A 24 -17.63 10.44 -4.65
N ASN A 25 -16.77 11.34 -5.14
CA ASN A 25 -15.50 10.96 -5.70
C ASN A 25 -14.93 10.06 -4.63
N ALA A 26 -14.94 8.75 -4.87
CA ALA A 26 -14.08 7.86 -4.15
C ALA A 26 -12.71 8.43 -4.47
N GLN A 27 -12.25 9.31 -3.60
CA GLN A 27 -10.88 9.77 -3.58
C GLN A 27 -10.16 8.46 -3.34
N GLU A 28 -9.75 7.80 -4.42
CA GLU A 28 -8.76 6.75 -4.38
C GLU A 28 -7.67 7.38 -3.53
N SER A 29 -7.57 6.92 -2.28
CA SER A 29 -6.48 7.31 -1.41
C SER A 29 -5.25 7.05 -2.25
N GLU A 30 -4.54 8.11 -2.67
CA GLU A 30 -3.31 7.95 -3.44
C GLU A 30 -2.45 6.96 -2.66
N GLY A 31 -2.35 5.74 -3.17
CA GLY A 31 -1.76 4.64 -2.43
C GLY A 31 -0.34 5.04 -2.10
N LEU A 32 -0.01 5.14 -0.81
CA LEU A 32 1.29 5.61 -0.39
C LEU A 32 2.35 4.68 -0.99
N THR A 33 3.29 5.26 -1.73
CA THR A 33 4.26 4.48 -2.49
C THR A 33 5.65 4.63 -1.92
N VAL A 34 6.32 3.51 -1.68
CA VAL A 34 7.75 3.47 -1.33
C VAL A 34 8.53 2.92 -2.51
N ASN A 35 9.56 3.65 -2.94
CA ASN A 35 10.46 3.22 -3.99
C ASN A 35 11.82 2.82 -3.41
N LEU A 36 12.13 1.53 -3.42
CA LEU A 36 13.44 0.99 -3.08
C LEU A 36 14.29 0.91 -4.35
N THR A 37 15.23 1.85 -4.49
CA THR A 37 16.21 1.89 -5.59
C THR A 37 17.40 0.98 -5.30
N SER A 38 18.37 0.90 -6.22
CA SER A 38 19.58 0.08 -6.04
C SER A 38 20.34 0.41 -4.76
N GLU A 39 20.42 1.68 -4.38
CA GLU A 39 21.12 2.14 -3.16
C GLU A 39 20.43 1.70 -1.86
N ALA A 40 19.15 1.32 -1.94
CA ALA A 40 18.39 0.81 -0.82
C ALA A 40 18.59 -0.71 -0.61
N ILE A 41 19.22 -1.41 -1.57
CA ILE A 41 19.34 -2.86 -1.61
C ILE A 41 20.81 -3.25 -1.46
N GLU A 42 21.14 -3.87 -0.34
CA GLU A 42 22.48 -4.40 -0.10
C GLU A 42 22.67 -5.76 -0.78
N ALA A 43 21.68 -6.65 -0.62
CA ALA A 43 21.72 -7.99 -1.18
C ALA A 43 20.33 -8.51 -1.54
N ALA A 44 20.27 -9.49 -2.44
CA ALA A 44 19.04 -10.16 -2.83
C ALA A 44 19.29 -11.65 -3.06
N VAL A 45 18.37 -12.48 -2.58
CA VAL A 45 18.29 -13.92 -2.84
C VAL A 45 16.97 -14.21 -3.53
N ILE A 46 17.00 -14.95 -4.63
CA ILE A 46 15.82 -15.29 -5.43
C ILE A 46 15.59 -16.80 -5.34
N SER A 47 14.38 -17.20 -4.96
CA SER A 47 13.91 -18.59 -5.06
C SER A 47 12.67 -18.68 -5.95
N GLU A 48 12.18 -19.91 -6.13
CA GLU A 48 10.96 -20.19 -6.89
C GLU A 48 9.73 -19.45 -6.32
N GLY A 49 9.57 -19.41 -4.99
CA GLY A 49 8.37 -18.84 -4.35
C GLY A 49 8.56 -17.49 -3.67
N ALA A 50 9.81 -17.02 -3.51
CA ALA A 50 10.09 -15.80 -2.77
C ALA A 50 11.38 -15.11 -3.20
N ILE A 51 11.43 -13.80 -2.96
CA ILE A 51 12.65 -12.99 -2.97
C ILE A 51 12.89 -12.49 -1.54
N TRP A 52 14.13 -12.60 -1.09
CA TRP A 52 14.60 -12.01 0.16
C TRP A 52 15.55 -10.87 -0.19
N LEU A 53 15.21 -9.66 0.26
CA LEU A 53 16.07 -8.49 0.13
C LEU A 53 16.69 -8.19 1.48
N LYS A 54 18.00 -7.99 1.49
CA LYS A 54 18.70 -7.28 2.57
C LYS A 54 18.78 -5.81 2.17
N LEU A 55 18.25 -4.95 3.02
CA LEU A 55 18.23 -3.51 2.80
C LEU A 55 19.46 -2.87 3.43
N THR A 56 19.95 -1.80 2.81
CA THR A 56 20.93 -0.92 3.45
C THR A 56 20.29 -0.20 4.64
N PRO A 57 21.08 0.36 5.58
CA PRO A 57 20.53 1.15 6.67
C PRO A 57 19.62 2.30 6.21
N SER A 58 19.94 2.94 5.08
CA SER A 58 19.11 3.99 4.47
C SER A 58 17.80 3.42 3.92
N GLY A 59 17.82 2.27 3.23
CA GLY A 59 16.61 1.60 2.74
C GLY A 59 15.66 1.17 3.87
N SER A 60 16.21 0.61 4.95
CA SER A 60 15.44 0.26 6.16
C SER A 60 14.82 1.51 6.82
N SER A 61 15.61 2.59 6.95
CA SER A 61 15.12 3.85 7.52
C SER A 61 14.01 4.49 6.69
N GLN A 62 14.06 4.37 5.36
CA GLN A 62 13.02 4.84 4.45
C GLN A 62 11.68 4.10 4.69
N LEU A 63 11.72 2.78 4.88
CA LEU A 63 10.52 2.01 5.23
C LEU A 63 9.97 2.40 6.61
N ALA A 64 10.86 2.53 7.61
CA ALA A 64 10.47 2.92 8.96
C ALA A 64 9.80 4.30 9.01
N ALA A 65 10.40 5.29 8.34
CA ALA A 65 9.85 6.64 8.25
C ALA A 65 8.47 6.65 7.58
N THR A 66 8.34 5.90 6.47
CA THR A 66 7.05 5.77 5.79
C THR A 66 5.99 5.15 6.71
N ALA A 67 6.33 4.07 7.41
CA ALA A 67 5.41 3.36 8.28
C ALA A 67 4.94 4.22 9.47
N LYS A 68 5.87 4.94 10.10
CA LYS A 68 5.60 5.78 11.28
C LYS A 68 4.51 6.81 11.01
N ASP A 69 4.54 7.44 9.84
CA ASP A 69 3.61 8.53 9.50
C ASP A 69 2.28 8.02 8.90
N ASN A 70 2.15 6.71 8.67
CA ASN A 70 1.06 6.14 7.86
C ASN A 70 0.44 4.87 8.44
N LEU A 71 0.37 4.77 9.78
CA LEU A 71 -0.34 3.68 10.45
C LEU A 71 -1.80 3.60 9.99
N GLY A 72 -2.25 2.39 9.65
CA GLY A 72 -3.58 2.11 9.11
C GLY A 72 -3.71 2.31 7.60
N SER A 73 -2.72 2.91 6.93
CA SER A 73 -2.75 3.14 5.48
C SER A 73 -2.24 1.93 4.70
N GLN A 74 -2.73 1.77 3.48
CA GLN A 74 -2.17 0.83 2.52
C GLN A 74 -0.95 1.45 1.84
N VAL A 75 0.15 0.68 1.81
CA VAL A 75 1.41 1.06 1.19
C VAL A 75 1.75 0.09 0.06
N MET A 76 2.14 0.64 -1.09
CA MET A 76 2.71 -0.10 -2.21
C MET A 76 4.22 0.08 -2.22
N ILE A 77 4.96 -1.00 -2.04
CA ILE A 77 6.41 -1.03 -2.16
C ILE A 77 6.76 -1.40 -3.59
N HIS A 78 7.53 -0.54 -4.25
CA HIS A 78 8.20 -0.83 -5.50
C HIS A 78 9.68 -1.10 -5.25
N VAL A 79 10.22 -2.08 -5.95
CA VAL A 79 11.63 -2.46 -5.92
C VAL A 79 12.17 -2.30 -7.33
N LEU A 80 13.19 -1.45 -7.49
CA LEU A 80 13.77 -1.11 -8.80
C LEU A 80 12.69 -0.72 -9.83
N GLY A 81 11.70 0.07 -9.38
CA GLY A 81 10.59 0.55 -10.20
C GLY A 81 9.46 -0.46 -10.46
N HIS A 82 9.53 -1.66 -9.90
CA HIS A 82 8.52 -2.71 -10.12
C HIS A 82 7.71 -2.94 -8.84
N ALA A 83 6.39 -3.03 -8.95
CA ALA A 83 5.52 -3.32 -7.81
C ALA A 83 5.93 -4.66 -7.20
N ALA A 84 6.22 -4.64 -5.90
CA ALA A 84 6.74 -5.81 -5.19
C ALA A 84 5.79 -6.28 -4.11
N LEU A 85 5.19 -5.36 -3.36
CA LEU A 85 4.36 -5.72 -2.23
C LEU A 85 3.34 -4.63 -1.92
N SER A 86 2.11 -5.04 -1.62
CA SER A 86 1.10 -4.16 -1.03
C SER A 86 0.77 -4.66 0.37
N MET A 87 0.88 -3.79 1.38
CA MET A 87 0.51 -4.12 2.75
C MET A 87 -0.11 -2.94 3.47
N MET A 88 -0.93 -3.23 4.47
CA MET A 88 -1.39 -2.24 5.43
C MET A 88 -0.31 -2.06 6.51
N VAL A 89 0.00 -0.81 6.84
CA VAL A 89 0.94 -0.50 7.92
C VAL A 89 0.24 -0.68 9.25
N VAL A 90 0.55 -1.75 9.96
CA VAL A 90 -0.05 -2.03 11.28
C VAL A 90 0.92 -1.78 12.45
N GLN A 91 2.19 -1.55 12.13
CA GLN A 91 3.27 -1.29 13.09
C GLN A 91 4.48 -0.66 12.37
N ASP A 92 5.53 -0.36 13.14
CA ASP A 92 6.83 0.02 12.59
C ASP A 92 7.35 -1.04 11.61
N MET A 93 7.88 -0.58 10.48
CA MET A 93 8.44 -1.39 9.40
C MET A 93 9.97 -1.32 9.34
N ALA A 94 10.63 -0.82 10.39
CA ALA A 94 12.08 -0.88 10.54
C ALA A 94 12.55 -2.34 10.45
N SER A 95 13.05 -2.70 9.27
CA SER A 95 13.52 -4.04 8.98
C SER A 95 14.68 -3.96 8.00
N GLU A 96 15.78 -4.61 8.36
CA GLU A 96 16.89 -4.85 7.45
C GLU A 96 16.54 -5.87 6.36
N ARG A 97 15.40 -6.54 6.47
CA ARG A 97 14.99 -7.63 5.59
C ARG A 97 13.57 -7.45 5.08
N LEU A 98 13.40 -7.59 3.77
CA LEU A 98 12.09 -7.61 3.13
C LEU A 98 11.90 -8.93 2.40
N VAL A 99 10.80 -9.62 2.67
CA VAL A 99 10.43 -10.87 2.00
C VAL A 99 9.25 -10.62 1.08
N ILE A 100 9.46 -10.88 -0.20
CA ILE A 100 8.43 -10.75 -1.23
C ILE A 100 8.01 -12.16 -1.64
N ARG A 101 6.79 -12.56 -1.29
CA ARG A 101 6.23 -13.87 -1.62
C ARG A 101 5.52 -13.80 -2.97
N ASN A 102 5.56 -14.89 -3.72
CA ASN A 102 4.97 -15.01 -5.06
C ASN A 102 5.34 -13.82 -5.98
N PRO A 103 6.64 -13.47 -6.11
CA PRO A 103 7.03 -12.30 -6.86
C PRO A 103 6.74 -12.47 -8.35
N SER A 104 6.39 -11.37 -9.02
CA SER A 104 6.12 -11.37 -10.44
C SER A 104 7.36 -11.79 -11.26
N PRO A 105 7.19 -12.39 -12.45
CA PRO A 105 8.30 -12.74 -13.32
C PRO A 105 9.18 -11.53 -13.68
N GLU A 106 8.58 -10.35 -13.85
CA GLU A 106 9.28 -9.11 -14.20
C GLU A 106 10.18 -8.67 -13.05
N LEU A 107 9.68 -8.68 -11.81
CA LEU A 107 10.46 -8.37 -10.63
C LEU A 107 11.63 -9.35 -10.45
N LYS A 108 11.39 -10.65 -10.65
CA LYS A 108 12.45 -11.67 -10.63
C LYS A 108 13.52 -11.36 -11.69
N ALA A 109 13.13 -11.01 -12.91
CA ALA A 109 14.04 -10.71 -14.00
C ALA A 109 14.91 -9.47 -13.70
N VAL A 110 14.29 -8.39 -13.20
CA VAL A 110 15.00 -7.15 -12.88
C VAL A 110 16.00 -7.35 -11.74
N LEU A 111 15.63 -8.09 -10.70
CA LEU A 111 16.55 -8.38 -9.58
C LEU A 111 17.65 -9.37 -9.99
N THR A 112 17.36 -10.33 -10.85
CA THR A 112 18.39 -11.22 -11.43
C THR A 112 19.42 -10.41 -12.21
N SER A 113 18.97 -9.42 -12.99
CA SER A 113 19.87 -8.51 -13.70
C SER A 113 20.66 -7.65 -12.72
N PHE A 114 20.02 -7.05 -11.72
CA PHE A 114 20.68 -6.26 -10.69
C PHE A 114 21.83 -7.05 -10.03
N ILE A 115 21.55 -8.24 -9.48
CA ILE A 115 22.52 -9.11 -8.81
C ILE A 115 23.71 -9.47 -9.72
N ARG A 116 23.50 -9.61 -11.02
CA ARG A 116 24.59 -9.90 -11.97
C ARG A 116 25.55 -8.73 -12.15
N HIS A 117 25.04 -7.50 -12.09
CA HIS A 117 25.80 -6.29 -12.40
C HIS A 117 26.39 -5.63 -11.15
N SER A 118 25.65 -5.64 -10.05
CA SER A 118 26.21 -5.31 -8.74
C SER A 118 27.08 -6.51 -8.34
N ARG A 119 28.29 -6.30 -7.81
CA ARG A 119 29.11 -7.41 -7.26
C ARG A 119 28.53 -7.92 -5.94
N THR A 120 27.21 -8.09 -5.91
CA THR A 120 26.41 -8.43 -4.76
C THR A 120 26.48 -9.94 -4.61
N THR A 121 27.30 -10.37 -3.66
CA THR A 121 27.47 -11.78 -3.30
C THR A 121 26.10 -12.41 -3.08
N VAL A 122 25.81 -13.47 -3.86
CA VAL A 122 24.71 -14.39 -3.56
C VAL A 122 25.08 -15.07 -2.24
N LEU A 123 24.61 -14.52 -1.12
CA LEU A 123 24.78 -15.17 0.16
C LEU A 123 23.85 -16.39 0.18
N HIS A 124 24.47 -17.56 0.39
CA HIS A 124 23.82 -18.86 0.59
C HIS A 124 22.62 -18.77 1.56
N PRO A 125 21.65 -19.70 1.48
CA PRO A 125 20.44 -19.63 2.29
C PRO A 125 20.78 -19.60 3.78
N TRP A 126 20.30 -18.54 4.45
CA TRP A 126 20.25 -18.40 5.91
C TRP A 126 18.83 -18.71 6.38
#